data_AF-A0A2V8GZ70-F1
#
_entry.id   AF-A0A2V8GZ70-F1
#
_cell.length_a   1.000
_cell.length_b   1.000
_cell.length_c   1.000
_cell.angle_alpha   90.00
_cell.angle_beta   90.00
_cell.angle_gamma   90.00
#
_symmetry.space_group_name_H-M   'P 1'
#
loop_
_entity.id
_entity.type
_entity.pdbx_description
1 polymer ?
#
loop_
_entity_poly.entity_id
_entity_poly.type
_entity_poly.pdbx_seq_one_letter_code
_entity_poly.pdbx_strand_id
1 'polypeptide(L)'
;MVIGLDYALALVSGALLALSFPRYGHPAFAWIALVPLLIALATKRQPPLRAFLLGLTSGFIYFTGTLYWTGTVIRTFGGIPLPAAILGVILLALYQGLFPALFALIVSRLIARGGLTALVLADAAWVATEFFRGVVFGGFPWVLLGDSQVTVLPVAQIASVFGVYGVSFLVAFINAAIAYAMLTAGRRRAVAIGSAAIVLVAIGAWGTARIADGSLTRMGSPIRVGLIQANIPQQDKWKAGEARRIFTTYISMTRDAVTRGAEYVIWPESATPFMFEQDRVDAAGAGALQRGVPRDPRRQDRGGLPQDPPRAVGRVHPDEAPAVLRLAAGGQLHRLLARHGDGAAAGQLAPDEHRDLL
;
A
#
# COMPACT_ATOMS: atom_id res chain seq x y z
N MET A 1 -5.96 31.22 -23.51
CA MET A 1 -5.01 30.89 -22.43
C MET A 1 -4.17 29.71 -22.92
N VAL A 2 -3.01 29.96 -23.53
CA VAL A 2 -2.16 28.89 -24.05
C VAL A 2 -1.45 28.27 -22.84
N ILE A 3 -1.86 27.07 -22.44
CA ILE A 3 -1.12 26.27 -21.46
C ILE A 3 0.31 26.15 -22.00
N GLY A 4 1.29 26.69 -21.27
CA GLY A 4 2.68 26.58 -21.69
C GLY A 4 3.06 25.11 -21.86
N LEU A 5 3.85 24.78 -22.89
CA LEU A 5 4.27 23.41 -23.21
C LEU A 5 4.74 22.62 -21.97
N ASP A 6 5.41 23.27 -21.02
CA ASP A 6 5.87 22.68 -19.76
C ASP A 6 4.72 22.10 -18.91
N TYR A 7 3.58 22.80 -18.82
CA TYR A 7 2.40 22.29 -18.10
C TYR A 7 1.70 21.18 -18.88
N ALA A 8 1.72 21.21 -20.21
CA ALA A 8 1.24 20.08 -21.00
C ALA A 8 2.08 18.82 -20.73
N LEU A 9 3.41 18.95 -20.67
CA LEU A 9 4.31 17.85 -20.28
C LEU A 9 4.03 17.37 -18.84
N ALA A 10 3.81 18.27 -17.89
CA ALA A 10 3.43 17.90 -16.51
C ALA A 10 2.10 17.12 -16.46
N LEU A 11 1.08 17.57 -17.19
CA LEU A 11 -0.20 16.87 -17.31
C LEU A 11 -0.02 15.46 -17.91
N VAL A 12 0.77 15.34 -18.98
CA VAL A 12 1.09 14.05 -19.60
C VAL A 12 1.82 13.13 -18.62
N SER A 13 2.78 13.66 -17.85
CA SER A 13 3.50 12.89 -16.83
C SER A 13 2.55 12.34 -15.77
N GLY A 14 1.66 13.18 -15.23
CA GLY A 14 0.65 12.76 -14.28
C GLY A 14 -0.33 11.72 -14.84
N ALA A 15 -0.74 11.87 -16.11
CA ALA A 15 -1.61 10.92 -16.78
C ALA A 15 -0.92 9.55 -16.98
N LEU A 16 0.35 9.54 -17.42
CA LEU A 16 1.13 8.31 -17.57
C LEU A 16 1.35 7.61 -16.22
N LEU A 17 1.61 8.36 -15.15
CA LEU A 17 1.68 7.81 -13.80
C LEU A 17 0.35 7.17 -13.39
N ALA A 18 -0.80 7.84 -13.62
CA ALA A 18 -2.11 7.26 -13.32
C ALA A 18 -2.39 5.99 -14.14
N LEU A 19 -2.05 6.01 -15.43
CA LEU A 19 -2.17 4.87 -16.35
C LEU A 19 -1.13 3.78 -16.09
N SER A 20 -0.23 3.93 -15.11
CA SER A 20 0.69 2.85 -14.74
C SER A 20 0.01 1.78 -13.87
N PHE A 21 -1.22 2.02 -13.39
CA PHE A 21 -1.90 1.19 -12.41
C PHE A 21 -3.08 0.39 -13.00
N PRO A 22 -3.33 -0.84 -12.50
CA PRO A 22 -3.98 -1.90 -13.26
C PRO A 22 -5.46 -1.74 -13.59
N ARG A 23 -6.21 -0.83 -12.93
CA ARG A 23 -7.67 -0.74 -13.20
C ARG A 23 -7.97 -0.26 -14.63
N TYR A 24 -7.16 0.64 -15.18
CA TYR A 24 -7.30 1.16 -16.55
C TYR A 24 -5.96 1.25 -17.30
N GLY A 25 -4.88 0.87 -16.64
CA GLY A 25 -3.51 1.15 -17.05
C GLY A 25 -2.68 -0.08 -17.38
N HIS A 26 -1.41 0.15 -17.72
CA HIS A 26 -0.43 -0.87 -18.06
C HIS A 26 0.94 -0.53 -17.45
N PRO A 27 1.69 -1.52 -16.89
CA PRO A 27 3.00 -1.29 -16.26
C PRO A 27 4.01 -0.59 -17.18
N ALA A 28 3.86 -0.73 -18.50
CA ALA A 28 4.72 -0.08 -19.50
C ALA A 28 4.76 1.44 -19.38
N PHE A 29 3.65 2.08 -18.99
CA PHE A 29 3.59 3.55 -18.91
C PHE A 29 4.52 4.11 -17.83
N ALA A 30 4.76 3.35 -16.75
CA ALA A 30 5.62 3.77 -15.65
C ALA A 30 7.06 4.08 -16.11
N TRP A 31 7.55 3.31 -17.09
CA TRP A 31 8.91 3.44 -17.63
C TRP A 31 9.16 4.73 -18.41
N ILE A 32 8.10 5.44 -18.78
CA ILE A 32 8.16 6.75 -19.47
C ILE A 32 7.40 7.85 -18.73
N ALA A 33 6.79 7.55 -17.59
CA ALA A 33 5.85 8.43 -16.93
C ALA A 33 6.48 9.72 -16.39
N LEU A 34 7.73 9.69 -15.91
CA LEU A 34 8.43 10.87 -15.40
C LEU A 34 9.20 11.63 -16.49
N VAL A 35 9.44 11.02 -17.66
CA VAL A 35 10.20 11.65 -18.76
C VAL A 35 9.66 13.04 -19.13
N PRO A 36 8.34 13.25 -19.36
CA PRO A 36 7.82 14.56 -19.74
C PRO A 36 8.08 15.64 -18.67
N LEU A 37 7.85 15.31 -17.39
CA LEU A 37 8.11 16.23 -16.28
C LEU A 37 9.60 16.57 -16.18
N LEU A 38 10.48 15.58 -16.29
CA LEU A 38 11.93 15.80 -16.27
C LEU A 38 12.40 16.71 -17.41
N ILE A 39 11.84 16.55 -18.62
CA ILE A 39 12.11 17.45 -19.76
C ILE A 39 11.62 18.86 -19.47
N ALA A 40 10.39 19.02 -18.95
CA ALA A 40 9.85 20.32 -18.55
C ALA A 40 10.72 21.00 -17.48
N LEU A 41 11.33 20.23 -16.58
CA LEU A 41 12.22 20.74 -15.55
C LEU A 41 13.58 21.19 -16.09
N ALA A 42 14.09 20.51 -17.12
CA ALA A 42 15.44 20.67 -17.63
C ALA A 42 15.58 21.67 -18.79
N THR A 43 14.51 21.94 -19.53
CA THR A 43 14.57 22.74 -20.78
C THR A 43 14.82 24.23 -20.52
N LYS A 44 14.35 24.76 -19.39
CA LYS A 44 14.47 26.18 -19.04
C LYS A 44 14.86 26.36 -17.59
N ARG A 45 15.77 27.30 -17.32
CA ARG A 45 15.94 27.81 -15.95
C ARG A 45 14.63 28.43 -15.52
N GLN A 46 14.14 28.04 -14.35
CA GLN A 46 12.84 28.45 -13.85
C GLN A 46 12.87 28.70 -12.35
N PRO A 47 12.00 29.59 -11.86
CA PRO A 47 11.93 29.85 -10.43
C PRO A 47 11.47 28.61 -9.67
N PRO A 48 11.89 28.44 -8.40
CA PRO A 48 11.56 27.27 -7.58
C PRO A 48 10.05 27.00 -7.49
N LEU A 49 9.25 28.06 -7.39
CA LEU A 49 7.79 27.96 -7.34
C LEU A 49 7.20 27.35 -8.61
N ARG A 50 7.75 27.67 -9.80
CA ARG A 50 7.27 27.09 -11.06
C ARG A 50 7.57 25.60 -11.14
N ALA A 51 8.77 25.17 -10.74
CA ALA A 51 9.10 23.76 -10.68
C ALA A 51 8.19 22.99 -9.70
N PHE A 52 7.93 23.57 -8.54
CA PHE A 52 6.97 23.04 -7.57
C PHE A 52 5.56 22.89 -8.19
N LEU A 53 5.05 23.91 -8.89
CA LEU A 53 3.72 23.86 -9.53
C LEU A 53 3.63 22.84 -10.67
N LEU A 54 4.71 22.62 -11.43
CA LEU A 54 4.77 21.55 -12.45
C LEU A 54 4.68 20.16 -11.80
N GLY A 55 5.44 19.93 -10.73
CA GLY A 55 5.35 18.69 -9.97
C GLY A 55 3.99 18.51 -9.31
N LEU A 56 3.40 19.58 -8.75
CA LEU A 56 2.07 19.56 -8.16
C LEU A 56 0.99 19.24 -9.19
N THR A 57 1.11 19.78 -10.41
CA THR A 57 0.19 19.48 -11.52
C THR A 57 0.28 18.00 -11.90
N SER A 58 1.50 17.47 -12.06
CA SER A 58 1.72 16.06 -12.37
C SER A 58 1.17 15.16 -11.26
N GLY A 59 1.46 15.50 -10.01
CA GLY A 59 0.99 14.77 -8.82
C GLY A 59 -0.53 14.81 -8.66
N PHE A 60 -1.16 15.97 -8.88
CA PHE A 60 -2.61 16.10 -8.78
C PHE A 60 -3.34 15.23 -9.80
N ILE A 61 -2.90 15.21 -11.06
CA ILE A 61 -3.46 14.32 -12.09
C ILE A 61 -3.21 12.85 -11.71
N TYR A 62 -1.99 12.52 -11.28
CA TYR A 62 -1.64 11.17 -10.87
C TYR A 62 -2.55 10.64 -9.74
N PHE A 63 -2.68 11.38 -8.64
CA PHE A 63 -3.42 10.93 -7.47
C PHE A 63 -4.94 11.04 -7.66
N THR A 64 -5.44 12.00 -8.44
CA THR A 64 -6.87 12.02 -8.80
C THR A 64 -7.22 10.80 -9.64
N GLY A 65 -6.36 10.42 -10.59
CA GLY A 65 -6.56 9.26 -11.45
C GLY A 65 -6.45 7.90 -10.75
N THR A 66 -5.84 7.85 -9.56
CA THR A 66 -5.58 6.59 -8.83
C THR A 66 -6.32 6.46 -7.50
N LEU A 67 -6.67 7.58 -6.86
CA LEU A 67 -7.36 7.63 -5.56
C LEU A 67 -8.86 8.00 -5.66
N TYR A 68 -9.43 8.08 -6.87
CA TYR A 68 -10.85 8.40 -7.08
C TYR A 68 -11.81 7.49 -6.30
N TRP A 69 -11.44 6.23 -6.07
CA TRP A 69 -12.25 5.26 -5.32
C TRP A 69 -12.49 5.68 -3.86
N THR A 70 -11.61 6.51 -3.28
CA THR A 70 -11.77 7.01 -1.90
C THR A 70 -13.02 7.86 -1.76
N GLY A 71 -13.47 8.54 -2.82
CA GLY A 71 -14.72 9.31 -2.81
C GLY A 71 -15.95 8.45 -2.56
N THR A 72 -15.97 7.23 -3.12
CA THR A 72 -17.04 6.25 -2.85
C THR A 72 -17.01 5.79 -1.40
N VAL A 73 -15.83 5.55 -0.83
CA VAL A 73 -15.69 5.13 0.58
C VAL A 73 -16.19 6.22 1.52
N ILE A 74 -15.74 7.46 1.32
CA ILE A 74 -16.14 8.64 2.11
C ILE A 74 -17.66 8.84 2.07
N ARG A 75 -18.26 8.72 0.88
CA ARG A 75 -19.71 8.89 0.71
C ARG A 75 -20.50 7.74 1.33
N THR A 76 -20.19 6.50 0.96
CA THR A 76 -21.01 5.34 1.31
C THR A 76 -20.86 4.94 2.78
N PHE A 77 -19.64 4.94 3.31
CA PHE A 77 -19.38 4.49 4.68
C PHE A 77 -19.21 5.63 5.67
N GLY A 78 -18.85 6.83 5.20
CA GLY A 78 -18.79 8.03 6.04
C GLY A 78 -20.11 8.80 6.13
N GLY A 79 -21.11 8.48 5.30
CA GLY A 79 -22.38 9.22 5.26
C GLY A 79 -22.24 10.66 4.75
N ILE A 80 -21.14 10.98 4.08
CA ILE A 80 -20.81 12.35 3.66
C ILE A 80 -21.46 12.66 2.29
N PRO A 81 -22.12 13.83 2.14
CA PRO A 81 -22.70 14.24 0.85
C PRO A 81 -21.67 14.30 -0.27
N LEU A 82 -22.11 14.05 -1.51
CA LEU A 82 -21.23 13.97 -2.67
C LEU A 82 -20.28 15.18 -2.84
N PRO A 83 -20.73 16.45 -2.71
CA PRO A 83 -19.82 17.59 -2.86
C PRO A 83 -18.67 17.59 -1.84
N ALA A 84 -18.96 17.25 -0.59
CA ALA A 84 -17.96 17.17 0.48
C ALA A 84 -17.02 15.97 0.27
N ALA A 85 -17.52 14.84 -0.23
CA ALA A 85 -16.69 13.69 -0.59
C ALA A 85 -15.72 14.03 -1.73
N ILE A 86 -16.19 14.72 -2.78
CA ILE A 86 -15.35 15.19 -3.90
C ILE A 86 -14.26 16.14 -3.38
N LEU A 87 -14.62 17.09 -2.51
CA LEU A 87 -13.65 17.98 -1.88
C LEU A 87 -12.59 17.19 -1.09
N GLY A 88 -13.00 16.17 -0.34
CA GLY A 88 -12.08 15.27 0.37
C GLY A 88 -11.07 14.58 -0.55
N VAL A 89 -11.53 14.08 -1.70
CA VAL A 89 -10.63 13.47 -2.73
C VAL A 89 -9.66 14.50 -3.30
N ILE A 90 -10.13 15.71 -3.62
CA ILE A 90 -9.29 16.79 -4.14
C ILE A 90 -8.20 17.16 -3.12
N LEU A 91 -8.58 17.33 -1.86
CA LEU A 91 -7.63 17.66 -0.78
C LEU A 91 -6.61 16.53 -0.57
N LEU A 92 -7.05 15.27 -0.60
CA LEU A 92 -6.15 14.12 -0.53
C LEU A 92 -5.18 14.08 -1.73
N ALA A 93 -5.68 14.29 -2.95
CA ALA A 93 -4.86 14.31 -4.15
C ALA A 93 -3.87 15.48 -4.16
N LEU A 94 -4.25 16.65 -3.65
CA LEU A 94 -3.34 17.79 -3.47
C LEU A 94 -2.27 17.49 -2.42
N TYR A 95 -2.64 16.93 -1.27
CA TYR A 95 -1.69 16.50 -0.23
C TYR A 95 -0.67 15.50 -0.80
N GLN A 96 -1.14 14.46 -1.49
CA GLN A 96 -0.26 13.49 -2.15
C GLN A 96 0.56 14.13 -3.27
N GLY A 97 -0.01 15.10 -3.99
CA GLY A 97 0.66 15.87 -5.03
C GLY A 97 1.82 16.74 -4.52
N LEU A 98 1.88 17.06 -3.23
CA LEU A 98 3.01 17.78 -2.63
C LEU A 98 4.33 17.01 -2.75
N PHE A 99 4.29 15.67 -2.82
CA PHE A 99 5.51 14.86 -2.91
C PHE A 99 6.14 14.90 -4.31
N PRO A 100 5.39 14.71 -5.43
CA PRO A 100 5.86 15.05 -6.77
C PRO A 100 6.25 16.53 -6.93
N ALA A 101 5.58 17.45 -6.24
CA ALA A 101 5.95 18.87 -6.22
C ALA A 101 7.33 19.10 -5.57
N LEU A 102 7.58 18.45 -4.44
CA LEU A 102 8.87 18.47 -3.75
C LEU A 102 9.97 17.82 -4.59
N PHE A 103 9.68 16.67 -5.23
CA PHE A 103 10.57 16.02 -6.17
C PHE A 103 10.98 16.97 -7.31
N ALA A 104 10.01 17.61 -7.95
CA ALA A 104 10.25 18.55 -9.05
C ALA A 104 11.10 19.75 -8.60
N LEU A 105 10.84 20.26 -7.39
CA LEU A 105 11.65 21.31 -6.77
C LEU A 105 13.10 20.86 -6.54
N ILE A 106 13.32 19.68 -5.95
CA ILE A 106 14.65 19.12 -5.69
C ILE A 106 15.41 18.96 -7.00
N VAL A 107 14.82 18.29 -8.00
CA VAL A 107 15.45 18.06 -9.30
C VAL A 107 15.77 19.37 -10.01
N SER A 108 14.85 20.35 -10.00
CA SER A 108 15.10 21.67 -10.59
C SER A 108 16.31 22.38 -9.93
N ARG A 109 16.45 22.30 -8.61
CA ARG A 109 17.59 22.86 -7.88
C ARG A 109 18.90 22.13 -8.18
N LEU A 110 18.85 20.81 -8.32
CA LEU A 110 20.00 20.00 -8.70
C LEU A 110 20.47 20.36 -10.12
N ILE A 111 19.55 20.47 -11.08
CA ILE A 111 19.86 20.89 -12.46
C ILE A 111 20.41 22.32 -12.48
N ALA A 112 19.84 23.24 -11.70
CA ALA A 112 20.29 24.63 -11.68
C ALA A 112 21.77 24.78 -11.25
N ARG A 113 22.26 23.87 -10.40
CA ARG A 113 23.64 23.84 -9.87
C ARG A 113 24.59 22.94 -10.68
N GLY A 114 24.14 21.75 -11.06
CA GLY A 114 24.96 20.71 -11.67
C GLY A 114 24.70 20.46 -13.17
N GLY A 115 23.85 21.29 -13.80
CA GLY A 115 23.43 21.12 -15.19
C GLY A 115 22.63 19.83 -15.43
N LEU A 116 22.51 19.43 -16.70
CA LEU A 116 21.75 18.24 -17.09
C LEU A 116 22.28 16.95 -16.46
N THR A 117 23.58 16.88 -16.14
CA THR A 117 24.18 15.72 -15.46
C THR A 117 23.56 15.44 -14.10
N ALA A 118 22.93 16.43 -13.46
CA ALA A 118 22.24 16.24 -12.19
C ALA A 118 20.94 15.42 -12.31
N LEU A 119 20.43 15.17 -13.53
CA LEU A 119 19.27 14.29 -13.75
C LEU A 119 19.52 12.86 -13.27
N VAL A 120 20.77 12.42 -13.18
CA VAL A 120 21.14 11.09 -12.64
C VAL A 120 20.82 10.91 -11.16
N LEU A 121 20.40 11.98 -10.46
CA LEU A 121 19.96 11.96 -9.07
C LEU A 121 18.43 12.03 -8.92
N ALA A 122 17.69 12.05 -10.03
CA ALA A 122 16.23 12.15 -10.01
C ALA A 122 15.57 10.89 -9.42
N ASP A 123 16.13 9.71 -9.70
CA ASP A 123 15.73 8.44 -9.09
C ASP A 123 15.82 8.45 -7.56
N ALA A 124 16.96 8.87 -7.02
CA ALA A 124 17.16 9.03 -5.58
C ALA A 124 16.20 10.07 -4.99
N ALA A 125 15.99 11.20 -5.67
CA ALA A 125 15.06 12.23 -5.24
C ALA A 125 13.60 11.71 -5.22
N TRP A 126 13.19 10.95 -6.23
CA TRP A 126 11.85 10.36 -6.30
C TRP A 126 11.62 9.41 -5.12
N VAL A 127 12.51 8.45 -4.92
CA VAL A 127 12.41 7.47 -3.83
C VAL A 127 12.45 8.15 -2.46
N ALA A 128 13.28 9.17 -2.27
CA ALA A 128 13.28 9.95 -1.05
C ALA A 128 11.89 10.56 -0.80
N THR A 129 11.28 11.21 -1.79
CA THR A 129 9.93 11.79 -1.62
C THR A 129 8.85 10.74 -1.39
N GLU A 130 8.95 9.56 -2.00
CA GLU A 130 8.04 8.43 -1.72
C GLU A 130 8.20 7.88 -0.31
N PHE A 131 9.44 7.77 0.17
CA PHE A 131 9.72 7.34 1.54
C PHE A 131 9.15 8.34 2.56
N PHE A 132 9.39 9.64 2.34
CA PHE A 132 8.80 10.70 3.18
C PHE A 132 7.27 10.64 3.21
N ARG A 133 6.63 10.35 2.08
CA ARG A 133 5.17 10.15 1.97
C ARG A 133 4.64 8.99 2.82
N GLY A 134 5.48 8.00 3.06
CA GLY A 134 5.18 6.85 3.92
C GLY A 134 5.28 7.12 5.42
N VAL A 135 5.85 8.26 5.85
CA VAL A 135 6.08 8.55 7.29
C VAL A 135 5.45 9.86 7.77
N VAL A 136 5.32 10.86 6.91
CA VAL A 136 4.77 12.17 7.26
C VAL A 136 3.27 12.04 7.62
N PHE A 137 2.87 12.62 8.75
CA PHE A 137 1.51 12.56 9.31
C PHE A 137 0.93 11.14 9.47
N GLY A 138 1.79 10.18 9.83
CA GLY A 138 1.39 8.77 9.96
C GLY A 138 1.45 7.98 8.65
N GLY A 139 1.76 8.64 7.53
CA GLY A 139 2.03 8.00 6.24
C GLY A 139 0.78 7.66 5.43
N PHE A 140 0.90 7.82 4.11
CA PHE A 140 -0.07 7.29 3.15
C PHE A 140 0.67 6.84 1.87
N PRO A 141 1.43 5.73 1.94
CA PRO A 141 2.30 5.26 0.86
C PRO A 141 1.53 4.49 -0.22
N TRP A 142 0.34 4.97 -0.59
CA TRP A 142 -0.45 4.35 -1.66
C TRP A 142 0.19 4.64 -3.02
N VAL A 143 0.10 3.68 -3.95
CA VAL A 143 0.45 3.91 -5.35
C VAL A 143 1.94 4.31 -5.49
N LEU A 144 2.86 3.49 -4.98
CA LEU A 144 4.30 3.72 -5.18
C LEU A 144 4.65 3.38 -6.63
N LEU A 145 5.63 4.07 -7.21
CA LEU A 145 6.06 3.83 -8.59
C LEU A 145 6.48 2.37 -8.79
N GLY A 146 7.13 1.76 -7.79
CA GLY A 146 7.50 0.35 -7.80
C GLY A 146 6.31 -0.61 -7.87
N ASP A 147 5.17 -0.27 -7.26
CA ASP A 147 3.96 -1.12 -7.28
C ASP A 147 3.42 -1.31 -8.69
N SER A 148 3.68 -0.35 -9.60
CA SER A 148 3.29 -0.48 -11.01
C SER A 148 3.90 -1.71 -11.69
N GLN A 149 5.01 -2.25 -11.17
CA GLN A 149 5.72 -3.39 -11.76
C GLN A 149 5.35 -4.74 -11.13
N VAL A 150 4.31 -4.80 -10.29
CA VAL A 150 3.90 -6.04 -9.61
C VAL A 150 3.60 -7.21 -10.58
N THR A 151 3.12 -6.91 -11.80
CA THR A 151 2.84 -7.92 -12.84
C THR A 151 4.05 -8.23 -13.74
N VAL A 152 5.11 -7.43 -13.67
CA VAL A 152 6.36 -7.66 -14.43
C VAL A 152 7.30 -8.50 -13.56
N LEU A 153 6.98 -9.80 -13.45
CA LEU A 153 7.57 -10.69 -12.44
C LEU A 153 9.11 -10.66 -12.36
N PRO A 154 9.88 -10.66 -13.47
CA PRO A 154 11.34 -10.58 -13.39
C PRO A 154 11.83 -9.29 -12.71
N VAL A 155 11.19 -8.16 -12.99
CA VAL A 155 11.51 -6.87 -12.35
C VAL A 155 11.08 -6.86 -10.89
N ALA A 156 9.88 -7.39 -10.60
CA ALA A 156 9.34 -7.46 -9.24
C ALA A 156 10.25 -8.24 -8.27
N GLN A 157 11.10 -9.15 -8.76
CA GLN A 157 12.05 -9.89 -7.92
C GLN A 157 13.00 -8.99 -7.13
N ILE A 158 13.30 -7.77 -7.62
CA ILE A 158 14.15 -6.80 -6.91
C ILE A 158 13.61 -6.47 -5.52
N ALA A 159 12.27 -6.49 -5.36
CA ALA A 159 11.64 -6.22 -4.07
C ALA A 159 12.10 -7.18 -2.96
N SER A 160 12.59 -8.38 -3.31
CA SER A 160 13.14 -9.33 -2.34
C SER A 160 14.47 -8.89 -1.71
N VAL A 161 15.18 -7.92 -2.31
CA VAL A 161 16.48 -7.42 -1.83
C VAL A 161 16.35 -5.99 -1.32
N PHE A 162 15.64 -5.13 -2.06
CA PHE A 162 15.58 -3.69 -1.80
C PHE A 162 14.18 -3.18 -1.45
N GLY A 163 13.20 -4.08 -1.30
CA GLY A 163 11.80 -3.71 -1.14
C GLY A 163 11.23 -2.98 -2.35
N VAL A 164 10.01 -2.48 -2.20
CA VAL A 164 9.31 -1.72 -3.26
C VAL A 164 10.10 -0.48 -3.70
N TYR A 165 10.85 0.16 -2.79
CA TYR A 165 11.64 1.35 -3.09
C TYR A 165 12.78 1.09 -4.06
N GLY A 166 13.39 -0.11 -4.05
CA GLY A 166 14.37 -0.49 -5.08
C GLY A 166 13.76 -0.63 -6.46
N VAL A 167 12.50 -1.05 -6.54
CA VAL A 167 11.74 -1.10 -7.80
C VAL A 167 11.39 0.31 -8.26
N SER A 168 10.91 1.19 -7.37
CA SER A 168 10.70 2.62 -7.67
C SER A 168 11.98 3.28 -8.18
N PHE A 169 13.12 2.99 -7.53
CA PHE A 169 14.43 3.50 -7.93
C PHE A 169 14.76 3.11 -9.37
N LEU A 170 14.64 1.83 -9.71
CA LEU A 170 14.88 1.33 -11.06
C LEU A 170 14.00 2.04 -12.10
N VAL A 171 12.69 2.12 -11.85
CA VAL A 171 11.75 2.73 -12.81
C VAL A 171 12.08 4.21 -12.99
N ALA A 172 12.35 4.94 -11.91
CA ALA A 172 12.74 6.35 -11.96
C ALA A 172 14.11 6.55 -12.63
N PHE A 173 15.06 5.63 -12.43
CA PHE A 173 16.38 5.64 -13.08
C PHE A 173 16.24 5.52 -14.61
N ILE A 174 15.39 4.62 -15.09
CA ILE A 174 15.14 4.48 -16.54
C ILE A 174 14.49 5.74 -17.11
N ASN A 175 13.51 6.33 -16.41
CA ASN A 175 12.94 7.62 -16.82
C ASN A 175 14.00 8.73 -16.89
N ALA A 176 14.88 8.82 -15.90
CA ALA A 176 15.96 9.80 -15.85
C ALA A 176 16.97 9.59 -16.99
N ALA A 177 17.34 8.34 -17.28
CA ALA A 177 18.23 7.99 -18.38
C ALA A 177 17.62 8.34 -19.75
N ILE A 178 16.32 8.07 -19.95
CA ILE A 178 15.59 8.44 -21.17
C ILE A 178 15.57 9.98 -21.32
N ALA A 179 15.17 10.71 -20.28
CA ALA A 179 15.13 12.17 -20.32
C ALA A 179 16.53 12.76 -20.60
N TYR A 180 17.56 12.26 -19.93
CA TYR A 180 18.94 12.69 -20.16
C TYR A 180 19.43 12.37 -21.59
N ALA A 181 19.09 11.20 -22.12
CA ALA A 181 19.42 10.81 -23.49
C ALA A 181 18.72 11.68 -24.55
N MET A 182 17.48 12.14 -24.27
CA MET A 182 16.74 13.06 -25.14
C MET A 182 17.31 14.49 -25.12
N LEU A 183 17.90 14.89 -23.99
CA LEU A 183 18.45 16.24 -23.79
C LEU A 183 19.95 16.36 -24.11
N THR A 184 20.61 15.26 -24.45
CA THR A 184 22.05 15.22 -24.75
C THR A 184 22.37 14.49 -26.05
N ALA A 185 23.62 14.59 -26.51
CA ALA A 185 24.08 13.98 -27.75
C ALA A 185 25.44 13.28 -27.58
N GLY A 186 25.84 12.51 -28.60
CA GLY A 186 27.13 11.84 -28.67
C GLY A 186 27.35 10.85 -27.52
N ARG A 187 28.57 10.84 -26.95
CA ARG A 187 28.98 9.90 -25.91
C ARG A 187 28.07 9.92 -24.67
N ARG A 188 27.57 11.09 -24.26
CA ARG A 188 26.69 11.22 -23.09
C ARG A 188 25.36 10.47 -23.29
N ARG A 189 24.75 10.64 -24.46
CA ARG A 189 23.53 9.91 -24.86
C ARG A 189 23.77 8.41 -24.93
N ALA A 190 24.88 7.99 -25.55
CA ALA A 190 25.24 6.58 -25.66
C ALA A 190 25.45 5.92 -24.29
N VAL A 191 26.11 6.62 -23.36
CA VAL A 191 26.32 6.14 -21.98
C VAL A 191 24.98 5.96 -21.25
N ALA A 192 24.07 6.94 -21.33
CA ALA A 192 22.77 6.84 -20.65
C ALA A 192 21.90 5.69 -21.19
N ILE A 193 21.85 5.52 -22.52
CA ILE A 193 21.13 4.40 -23.14
C ILE A 193 21.80 3.07 -22.76
N GLY A 194 23.13 3.00 -22.85
CA GLY A 194 23.91 1.81 -22.52
C GLY A 194 23.73 1.38 -21.07
N SER A 195 23.80 2.32 -20.11
CA SER A 195 23.59 2.02 -18.70
C SER A 195 22.17 1.56 -18.42
N ALA A 196 21.16 2.21 -19.01
CA ALA A 196 19.77 1.81 -18.86
C ALA A 196 19.52 0.39 -19.40
N ALA A 197 20.04 0.09 -20.60
CA ALA A 197 19.93 -1.22 -21.22
C ALA A 197 20.64 -2.31 -20.41
N ILE A 198 21.88 -2.06 -19.97
CA ILE A 198 22.65 -3.02 -19.16
C ILE A 198 21.92 -3.34 -17.87
N VAL A 199 21.43 -2.32 -17.15
CA VAL A 199 20.72 -2.49 -15.88
C VAL A 199 19.41 -3.28 -16.10
N LEU A 200 18.62 -2.93 -17.12
CA LEU A 200 17.38 -3.65 -17.43
C LEU A 200 17.63 -5.11 -17.82
N VAL A 201 18.63 -5.38 -18.65
CA VAL A 201 18.98 -6.75 -19.06
C VAL A 201 19.49 -7.56 -17.87
N ALA A 202 20.36 -6.98 -17.03
CA ALA A 202 20.88 -7.66 -15.84
C ALA A 202 19.75 -8.04 -14.87
N ILE A 203 18.83 -7.10 -14.62
CA ILE A 203 17.67 -7.31 -13.74
C ILE A 203 16.70 -8.32 -14.33
N GLY A 204 16.39 -8.19 -15.62
CA GLY A 204 15.51 -9.12 -16.33
C GLY A 204 16.07 -10.55 -16.33
N ALA A 205 17.37 -10.70 -16.61
CA ALA A 205 18.04 -11.98 -16.60
C ALA A 205 18.09 -12.59 -15.19
N TRP A 206 18.51 -11.83 -14.18
CA TRP A 206 18.55 -12.29 -12.79
C TRP A 206 17.17 -12.66 -12.26
N GLY A 207 16.17 -11.81 -12.48
CA GLY A 207 14.79 -12.07 -12.06
C GLY A 207 14.19 -13.30 -12.73
N THR A 208 14.43 -13.47 -14.03
CA THR A 208 13.97 -14.66 -14.78
C THR A 208 14.66 -15.93 -14.28
N ALA A 209 15.97 -15.89 -14.06
CA ALA A 209 16.73 -17.02 -13.51
C ALA A 209 16.22 -17.42 -12.12
N ARG A 210 15.93 -16.44 -11.25
CA ARG A 210 15.37 -16.69 -9.92
C ARG A 210 13.97 -17.31 -9.96
N ILE A 211 13.11 -16.87 -10.88
CA ILE A 211 11.78 -17.45 -11.07
C ILE A 211 11.89 -18.89 -11.58
N ALA A 212 12.78 -19.15 -12.54
CA ALA A 212 13.02 -20.49 -13.08
C ALA A 212 13.57 -21.46 -12.02
N ASP A 213 14.48 -20.99 -11.15
CA ASP A 213 15.02 -21.75 -10.03
C ASP A 213 13.92 -22.23 -9.08
N GLY A 214 12.87 -21.43 -8.83
CA GLY A 214 11.63 -21.85 -8.18
C GLY A 214 11.78 -22.55 -6.83
N SER A 215 12.95 -22.49 -6.19
CA SER A 215 13.24 -23.19 -4.94
C SER A 215 12.24 -22.79 -3.85
N LEU A 216 11.91 -21.50 -3.77
CA LEU A 216 10.94 -20.96 -2.82
C LEU A 216 9.51 -21.51 -2.97
N THR A 217 9.11 -21.97 -4.17
CA THR A 217 7.76 -22.52 -4.42
C THR A 217 7.74 -24.04 -4.47
N ARG A 218 8.88 -24.69 -4.69
CA ARG A 218 9.02 -26.15 -4.77
C ARG A 218 9.48 -26.81 -3.48
N MET A 219 10.09 -26.06 -2.55
CA MET A 219 10.50 -26.59 -1.26
C MET A 219 9.31 -26.79 -0.32
N GLY A 220 9.32 -27.90 0.42
CA GLY A 220 8.31 -28.24 1.43
C GLY A 220 7.24 -29.23 0.95
N SER A 221 6.26 -29.49 1.81
CA SER A 221 5.10 -30.32 1.48
C SER A 221 3.89 -29.41 1.21
N PRO A 222 3.14 -29.62 0.11
CA PRO A 222 1.95 -28.82 -0.16
C PRO A 222 0.89 -29.04 0.92
N ILE A 223 0.27 -27.96 1.38
CA ILE A 223 -0.85 -27.98 2.33
C ILE A 223 -2.12 -27.46 1.65
N ARG A 224 -3.28 -28.01 2.03
CA ARG A 224 -4.57 -27.49 1.54
C ARG A 224 -5.13 -26.45 2.50
N VAL A 225 -5.27 -25.20 2.05
CA VAL A 225 -5.80 -24.08 2.84
C VAL A 225 -7.17 -23.65 2.31
N GLY A 226 -8.17 -23.55 3.19
CA GLY A 226 -9.48 -22.97 2.89
C GLY A 226 -9.53 -21.50 3.28
N LEU A 227 -9.62 -20.59 2.31
CA LEU A 227 -9.85 -19.17 2.56
C LEU A 227 -11.34 -18.89 2.52
N ILE A 228 -11.92 -18.49 3.66
CA ILE A 228 -13.36 -18.25 3.77
C ILE A 228 -13.67 -16.80 3.42
N GLN A 229 -14.59 -16.58 2.48
CA GLN A 229 -15.06 -15.25 2.11
C GLN A 229 -16.59 -15.22 2.15
N ALA A 230 -17.17 -14.92 3.31
CA ALA A 230 -18.62 -14.96 3.52
C ALA A 230 -19.38 -13.83 2.82
N ASN A 231 -18.68 -12.85 2.22
CA ASN A 231 -19.25 -11.73 1.49
C ASN A 231 -20.35 -10.98 2.28
N ILE A 232 -20.14 -10.83 3.60
CA ILE A 232 -21.09 -10.13 4.47
C ILE A 232 -21.11 -8.64 4.10
N PRO A 233 -22.28 -8.06 3.79
CA PRO A 233 -22.38 -6.63 3.50
C PRO A 233 -21.87 -5.79 4.68
N GLN A 234 -21.10 -4.74 4.39
CA GLN A 234 -20.46 -3.92 5.42
C GLN A 234 -21.48 -3.27 6.36
N GLN A 235 -22.65 -2.90 5.84
CA GLN A 235 -23.75 -2.34 6.64
C GLN A 235 -24.34 -3.34 7.64
N ASP A 236 -24.21 -4.65 7.40
CA ASP A 236 -24.76 -5.69 8.28
C ASP A 236 -23.77 -6.11 9.35
N LYS A 237 -22.47 -5.85 9.14
CA LYS A 237 -21.37 -6.32 9.99
C LYS A 237 -21.51 -5.90 11.46
N TRP A 238 -22.10 -4.73 11.71
CA TRP A 238 -22.28 -4.16 13.06
C TRP A 238 -23.75 -3.94 13.44
N LYS A 239 -24.69 -4.52 12.69
CA LYS A 239 -26.12 -4.45 13.04
C LYS A 239 -26.41 -5.39 14.21
N ALA A 240 -27.18 -4.88 15.18
CA ALA A 240 -27.67 -5.69 16.28
C ALA A 240 -28.45 -6.91 15.76
N GLY A 241 -28.21 -8.08 16.34
CA GLY A 241 -28.85 -9.35 15.93
C GLY A 241 -28.16 -10.11 14.78
N GLU A 242 -27.31 -9.45 13.98
CA GLU A 242 -26.65 -10.10 12.83
C GLU A 242 -25.46 -10.98 13.23
N ALA A 243 -24.87 -10.74 14.40
CA ALA A 243 -23.65 -11.39 14.85
C ALA A 243 -23.74 -12.93 14.81
N ARG A 244 -24.85 -13.50 15.29
CA ARG A 244 -25.06 -14.94 15.31
C ARG A 244 -25.18 -15.53 13.90
N ARG A 245 -25.89 -14.85 13.00
CA ARG A 245 -26.05 -15.26 11.59
C ARG A 245 -24.72 -15.23 10.86
N ILE A 246 -23.96 -14.15 11.02
CA ILE A 246 -22.62 -13.97 10.45
C ILE A 246 -21.70 -15.09 10.93
N PHE A 247 -21.61 -15.30 12.25
CA PHE A 247 -20.78 -16.35 12.81
C PHE A 247 -21.17 -17.74 12.31
N THR A 248 -22.46 -18.06 12.32
CA THR A 248 -22.96 -19.36 11.84
C THR A 248 -22.63 -19.59 10.36
N THR A 249 -22.65 -18.53 9.54
CA THR A 249 -22.23 -18.58 8.13
C THR A 249 -20.76 -18.93 8.01
N TYR A 250 -19.88 -18.29 8.79
CA TYR A 250 -18.46 -18.66 8.82
C TYR A 250 -18.23 -20.10 9.27
N ILE A 251 -19.02 -20.59 10.24
CA ILE A 251 -18.93 -21.97 10.70
C ILE A 251 -19.35 -22.97 9.62
N SER A 252 -20.45 -22.72 8.93
CA SER A 252 -20.92 -23.63 7.87
C SER A 252 -19.89 -23.70 6.73
N MET A 253 -19.36 -22.56 6.28
CA MET A 253 -18.32 -22.50 5.25
C MET A 253 -17.01 -23.16 5.70
N THR A 254 -16.67 -23.05 6.99
CA THR A 254 -15.50 -23.73 7.58
C THR A 254 -15.67 -25.24 7.53
N ARG A 255 -16.83 -25.75 7.93
CA ARG A 255 -17.12 -27.20 7.85
C ARG A 255 -17.03 -27.71 6.42
N ASP A 256 -17.60 -26.98 5.48
CA ASP A 256 -17.54 -27.28 4.05
C ASP A 256 -16.10 -27.24 3.48
N ALA A 257 -15.25 -26.32 3.96
CA ALA A 257 -13.84 -26.33 3.60
C ALA A 257 -13.11 -27.57 4.15
N VAL A 258 -13.39 -27.96 5.40
CA VAL A 258 -12.80 -29.15 6.05
C VAL A 258 -13.25 -30.44 5.35
N THR A 259 -14.52 -30.56 4.96
CA THR A 259 -14.99 -31.74 4.20
C THR A 259 -14.35 -31.84 2.81
N ARG A 260 -13.99 -30.69 2.19
CA ARG A 260 -13.16 -30.64 0.98
C ARG A 260 -11.66 -30.90 1.23
N GLY A 261 -11.28 -31.26 2.46
CA GLY A 261 -9.93 -31.63 2.83
C GLY A 261 -9.01 -30.47 3.21
N ALA A 262 -9.55 -29.29 3.54
CA ALA A 262 -8.72 -28.20 4.06
C ALA A 262 -8.09 -28.59 5.40
N GLU A 263 -6.77 -28.44 5.50
CA GLU A 263 -5.98 -28.66 6.72
C GLU A 263 -5.93 -27.38 7.58
N TYR A 264 -5.99 -26.23 6.92
CA TYR A 264 -6.03 -24.91 7.56
C TYR A 264 -7.19 -24.10 7.00
N VAL A 265 -7.83 -23.31 7.86
CA VAL A 265 -8.92 -22.42 7.46
C VAL A 265 -8.58 -21.00 7.92
N ILE A 266 -8.70 -20.03 7.02
CA ILE A 266 -8.43 -18.62 7.28
C ILE A 266 -9.72 -17.83 7.11
N TRP A 267 -10.05 -17.01 8.11
CA TRP A 267 -11.14 -16.05 8.06
C TRP A 267 -10.59 -14.63 7.84
N PRO A 268 -11.37 -13.73 7.20
CA PRO A 268 -10.96 -12.37 6.94
C PRO A 268 -11.03 -11.50 8.20
N GLU A 269 -10.51 -10.29 8.09
CA GLU A 269 -10.50 -9.32 9.19
C GLU A 269 -11.91 -9.04 9.74
N SER A 270 -12.01 -9.07 11.08
CA SER A 270 -13.26 -8.84 11.81
C SER A 270 -14.40 -9.77 11.35
N ALA A 271 -14.09 -11.04 11.05
CA ALA A 271 -15.09 -12.06 10.74
C ALA A 271 -16.04 -12.38 11.92
N THR A 272 -15.59 -12.11 13.14
CA THR A 272 -16.38 -12.21 14.37
C THR A 272 -16.82 -10.81 14.82
N PRO A 273 -18.08 -10.42 14.61
CA PRO A 273 -18.59 -9.10 15.01
C PRO A 273 -18.95 -9.05 16.50
N PHE A 274 -18.07 -9.57 17.35
CA PHE A 274 -18.19 -9.62 18.81
C PHE A 274 -16.78 -9.69 19.43
N MET A 275 -16.67 -9.33 20.72
CA MET A 275 -15.40 -9.36 21.45
C MET A 275 -15.27 -10.68 22.21
N PHE A 276 -14.19 -11.42 21.98
CA PHE A 276 -13.98 -12.72 22.61
C PHE A 276 -13.89 -12.64 24.15
N GLU A 277 -13.40 -11.52 24.68
CA GLU A 277 -13.24 -11.30 26.12
C GLU A 277 -14.55 -10.97 26.83
N GLN A 278 -15.49 -10.33 26.12
CA GLN A 278 -16.73 -9.78 26.69
C GLN A 278 -17.92 -10.71 26.41
N ASP A 279 -17.96 -11.32 25.23
CA ASP A 279 -19.11 -12.07 24.72
C ASP A 279 -18.93 -13.59 24.92
N ARG A 280 -18.73 -13.99 26.19
CA ARG A 280 -18.41 -15.38 26.60
C ARG A 280 -19.40 -16.45 26.11
N VAL A 281 -20.62 -16.08 25.76
CA VAL A 281 -21.68 -16.99 25.30
C VAL A 281 -21.45 -17.46 23.86
N ASP A 282 -20.81 -16.66 23.00
CA ASP A 282 -20.51 -17.04 21.60
C ASP A 282 -19.10 -17.66 21.44
N ALA A 283 -18.17 -17.35 22.35
CA ALA A 283 -16.84 -17.99 22.42
C ALA A 283 -16.92 -19.50 22.68
N ALA A 284 -17.93 -19.97 23.43
CA ALA A 284 -18.14 -21.40 23.69
C ALA A 284 -18.43 -22.20 22.40
N GLY A 285 -19.12 -21.58 21.42
CA GLY A 285 -19.37 -22.16 20.10
C GLY A 285 -18.09 -22.29 19.26
N ALA A 286 -17.20 -21.29 19.32
CA ALA A 286 -15.88 -21.34 18.69
C ALA A 286 -14.97 -22.40 19.33
N GLY A 287 -14.98 -22.51 20.66
CA GLY A 287 -14.22 -23.54 21.38
C GLY A 287 -14.75 -24.97 21.20
N ALA A 288 -16.04 -25.13 20.84
CA ALA A 288 -16.60 -26.43 20.47
C ALA A 288 -16.11 -26.90 19.09
N LEU A 289 -15.84 -25.98 18.16
CA LEU A 289 -15.31 -26.30 16.83
C LEU A 289 -13.85 -26.76 16.85
N GLN A 290 -13.00 -26.13 17.68
CA GLN A 290 -11.64 -26.63 17.89
C GLN A 290 -11.61 -28.08 18.42
N ARG A 291 -12.65 -28.48 19.17
CA ARG A 291 -12.77 -29.82 19.74
C ARG A 291 -13.42 -30.84 18.79
N GLY A 292 -14.20 -30.38 17.81
CA GLY A 292 -14.91 -31.23 16.85
C GLY A 292 -14.13 -31.54 15.56
N VAL A 293 -12.97 -30.93 15.34
CA VAL A 293 -12.06 -31.30 14.23
C VAL A 293 -11.33 -32.58 14.64
N PRO A 294 -11.45 -33.71 13.89
CA PRO A 294 -10.72 -34.92 14.20
C PRO A 294 -9.22 -34.64 14.22
N ARG A 295 -8.57 -34.87 15.37
CA ARG A 295 -7.11 -34.88 15.45
C ARG A 295 -6.64 -36.17 14.81
N ASP A 296 -5.88 -36.08 13.72
CA ASP A 296 -5.25 -37.25 13.10
C ASP A 296 -4.24 -37.87 14.09
N PRO A 297 -4.46 -39.10 14.59
CA PRO A 297 -3.54 -39.76 15.52
C PRO A 297 -2.16 -40.01 14.90
N ARG A 298 -2.06 -40.09 13.56
CA ARG A 298 -0.79 -40.36 12.86
C ARG A 298 0.18 -39.18 12.83
N ARG A 299 -0.24 -38.00 13.29
CA ARG A 299 0.64 -36.83 13.43
C ARG A 299 1.36 -36.73 14.78
N GLN A 300 0.97 -37.51 15.79
CA GLN A 300 1.71 -37.53 17.08
C GLN A 300 3.04 -38.30 16.98
N ASP A 301 3.14 -39.29 16.09
CA ASP A 301 4.32 -40.17 16.00
C ASP A 301 5.41 -39.70 15.02
N ARG A 302 5.26 -38.52 14.37
CA ARG A 302 6.29 -37.96 13.46
C ARG A 302 7.02 -36.74 14.02
N GLY A 303 7.02 -36.58 15.34
CA GLY A 303 7.62 -35.45 16.04
C GLY A 303 8.64 -35.86 17.11
N GLY A 304 9.49 -36.86 16.85
CA GLY A 304 10.71 -37.05 17.64
C GLY A 304 11.73 -35.97 17.28
N LEU A 305 11.64 -34.80 17.92
CA LEU A 305 12.74 -33.84 17.94
C LEU A 305 13.93 -34.49 18.67
N PRO A 306 15.16 -34.47 18.10
CA PRO A 306 16.34 -34.87 18.85
C PRO A 306 16.51 -33.95 20.07
N GLN A 307 16.58 -34.55 21.27
CA GLN A 307 16.86 -33.84 22.52
C GLN A 307 18.37 -33.63 22.71
N ASP A 308 19.01 -32.83 21.85
CA ASP A 308 20.34 -32.32 22.12
C ASP A 308 20.40 -30.81 21.87
N PRO A 309 20.78 -29.99 22.87
CA PRO A 309 20.99 -28.56 22.65
C PRO A 309 22.30 -28.36 21.87
N PRO A 310 22.31 -27.61 20.75
CA PRO A 310 23.56 -27.15 20.19
C PRO A 310 24.26 -26.22 21.18
N ARG A 311 25.51 -26.58 21.50
CA ARG A 311 26.43 -25.81 22.35
C ARG A 311 26.56 -24.37 21.84
N ALA A 312 26.64 -23.47 22.81
CA ALA A 312 26.67 -22.02 22.70
C ALA A 312 27.66 -21.43 21.68
N VAL A 313 27.22 -20.37 21.00
CA VAL A 313 28.09 -19.25 20.61
C VAL A 313 27.31 -17.94 20.84
N GLY A 314 27.86 -17.08 21.70
CA GLY A 314 27.52 -15.64 21.79
C GLY A 314 26.48 -15.24 22.83
N ARG A 315 26.91 -15.00 24.09
CA ARG A 315 26.17 -14.18 25.05
C ARG A 315 26.08 -12.74 24.51
N VAL A 316 24.87 -12.19 24.40
CA VAL A 316 24.64 -10.74 24.31
C VAL A 316 24.12 -10.27 25.67
N HIS A 317 24.73 -9.19 26.17
CA HIS A 317 24.52 -8.58 27.48
C HIS A 317 23.11 -7.90 27.55
N PRO A 318 22.46 -7.77 28.73
CA PRO A 318 21.04 -7.35 28.80
C PRO A 318 20.74 -5.86 28.52
N ASP A 319 21.66 -5.05 28.00
CA ASP A 319 21.49 -3.59 27.87
C ASP A 319 21.34 -3.06 26.42
N GLU A 320 21.15 -3.93 25.44
CA GLU A 320 20.92 -3.51 24.04
C GLU A 320 19.58 -4.04 23.49
N ALA A 321 18.49 -3.38 23.88
CA ALA A 321 17.20 -3.49 23.18
C ALA A 321 16.95 -2.19 22.38
N PRO A 322 16.91 -2.22 21.02
CA PRO A 322 16.49 -1.06 20.25
C PRO A 322 14.97 -0.80 20.39
N ALA A 323 14.63 0.47 20.40
CA ALA A 323 13.39 1.11 20.84
C ALA A 323 12.12 0.82 20.00
N VAL A 324 11.90 -0.41 19.53
CA VAL A 324 10.79 -0.75 18.62
C VAL A 324 9.54 -1.31 19.34
N LEU A 325 9.61 -1.60 20.63
CA LEU A 325 8.49 -2.21 21.38
C LEU A 325 7.77 -1.30 22.39
N ARG A 326 7.90 0.03 22.29
CA ARG A 326 7.21 0.99 23.17
C ARG A 326 6.05 1.79 22.56
N LEU A 327 5.68 1.56 21.29
CA LEU A 327 4.58 2.29 20.65
C LEU A 327 3.23 1.54 20.60
N ALA A 328 3.16 0.29 21.07
CA ALA A 328 1.90 -0.49 21.11
C ALA A 328 1.17 -0.42 22.47
N ALA A 329 1.56 0.49 23.37
CA ALA A 329 0.92 0.68 24.67
C ALA A 329 0.28 2.08 24.80
N GLY A 330 -0.47 2.52 23.79
CA GLY A 330 -1.27 3.75 23.80
C GLY A 330 -2.65 3.61 24.47
N GLY A 331 -2.80 2.70 25.43
CA GLY A 331 -4.11 2.35 26.04
C GLY A 331 -4.51 3.17 27.28
N GLN A 332 -3.76 4.20 27.66
CA GLN A 332 -4.01 4.93 28.92
C GLN A 332 -4.68 6.29 28.79
N LEU A 333 -4.93 6.82 27.58
CA LEU A 333 -5.59 8.13 27.44
C LEU A 333 -7.13 8.06 27.56
N HIS A 334 -7.75 6.89 27.35
CA HIS A 334 -9.20 6.77 27.39
C HIS A 334 -9.81 6.69 28.80
N ARG A 335 -9.01 6.38 29.83
CA ARG A 335 -9.49 6.29 31.23
C ARG A 335 -9.55 7.63 31.95
N LEU A 336 -8.98 8.70 31.38
CA LEU A 336 -8.94 10.03 31.99
C LEU A 336 -10.10 10.94 31.56
N LEU A 337 -10.82 10.59 30.48
CA LEU A 337 -11.99 11.37 30.01
C LEU A 337 -13.34 10.82 30.48
N ALA A 338 -13.38 9.61 31.04
CA ALA A 338 -14.61 8.98 31.54
C ALA A 338 -14.95 9.31 33.00
N ARG A 339 -14.22 10.23 33.67
CA ARG A 339 -14.47 10.63 35.07
C ARG A 339 -15.08 12.02 35.26
N HIS A 340 -15.34 12.78 34.20
CA HIS A 340 -15.93 14.13 34.30
C HIS A 340 -17.07 14.34 33.30
N GLY A 341 -18.16 13.60 33.47
CA GLY A 341 -19.36 13.76 32.66
C GLY A 341 -20.62 13.19 33.30
N ASP A 342 -20.80 13.38 34.60
CA ASP A 342 -22.09 13.22 35.26
C ASP A 342 -22.51 14.58 35.82
N GLY A 343 -23.61 15.12 35.30
CA GLY A 343 -24.22 16.34 35.82
C GLY A 343 -25.23 17.00 34.88
N ALA A 344 -26.51 16.71 35.11
CA ALA A 344 -27.72 17.47 34.70
C ALA A 344 -28.08 17.48 33.20
N ALA A 345 -29.32 17.34 32.73
CA ALA A 345 -30.67 17.26 33.32
C ALA A 345 -31.59 16.60 32.25
N ALA A 346 -32.43 15.64 32.63
CA ALA A 346 -33.90 15.74 32.73
C ALA A 346 -34.65 16.29 31.49
N GLY A 347 -35.55 15.46 30.91
CA GLY A 347 -36.54 15.89 29.92
C GLY A 347 -37.34 14.75 29.28
N GLN A 348 -38.33 14.24 30.03
CA GLN A 348 -39.55 13.52 29.63
C GLN A 348 -39.70 12.95 28.19
N LEU A 349 -39.96 11.65 28.11
CA LEU A 349 -40.60 10.98 26.97
C LEU A 349 -41.74 10.09 27.48
N ALA A 350 -42.96 10.35 26.99
CA ALA A 350 -43.96 9.40 26.49
C ALA A 350 -45.27 10.14 26.21
N PRO A 351 -46.20 9.56 25.44
CA PRO A 351 -46.07 9.05 24.06
C PRO A 351 -47.12 9.73 23.16
N ASP A 352 -47.04 9.59 21.83
CA ASP A 352 -48.23 9.20 21.04
C ASP A 352 -47.95 9.02 19.55
N GLU A 353 -48.90 8.27 18.99
CA GLU A 353 -48.96 7.57 17.73
C GLU A 353 -49.03 8.44 16.47
N HIS A 354 -48.83 7.72 15.37
CA HIS A 354 -49.50 7.87 14.08
C HIS A 354 -48.93 8.82 13.02
N ARG A 355 -48.65 8.15 11.88
CA ARG A 355 -49.01 8.48 10.50
C ARG A 355 -48.03 9.27 9.63
N ASP A 356 -47.63 8.53 8.59
CA ASP A 356 -47.77 8.91 7.18
C ASP A 356 -46.75 9.87 6.54
N LEU A 357 -46.15 9.31 5.47
CA LEU A 357 -45.92 9.90 4.15
C LEU A 357 -44.54 10.44 3.75
N LEU A 358 -44.06 9.79 2.67
CA LEU A 358 -43.16 10.19 1.58
C LEU A 358 -41.65 9.95 1.72
#